data_AF-A0A816J2G3-F1
#
_entry.id   AF-A0A816J2G3-F1
#
_cell.length_a   1.000
_cell.length_b   1.000
_cell.length_c   1.000
_cell.angle_alpha   90.00
_cell.angle_beta   90.00
_cell.angle_gamma   90.00
#
_symmetry.space_group_name_H-M   'P 1'
#
loop_
_entity.id
_entity.type
_entity.pdbx_description
1 polymer ?
#
loop_
_entity_poly.entity_id
_entity_poly.type
_entity_poly.pdbx_seq_one_letter_code
_entity_poly.pdbx_strand_id
1 'polypeptide(L)'
;MMSTLAATSSESKEGLKLLVTGGPQARKWVGTWLFGSAAWVFSMVVLGGVTRLTRSGLSMTDWKFTGEFPPLSDEAWAKEFEKYKQSPEYKRVNKGMNLEDFKFIYWMEYAHRMWGRGLGIMFALPFSYFLRKGYITLRLGVQLSGLFALGAGQGFIGWWMVKSGLEEPPSEYSQPRVSPYRLAAHLTSAFAIYCGLFWTALSVVMPEPPAESLAWVRGAAKVKKLALPVSFVVGITAISGAFVAGNDAGRAFNTFPKMGDTWIPDGIFEMKPLIRNFFENTATVQLDHRLLATTTLLAIGTMWWFTRKLDIHPAVKALIGSTVAMIAVQVTLGVSTLLSYVPVSLGSAHQAGALTLLTLMLLLNHTLRRPSPSLLKSLPQVASQISAIHQNHSLFLSHLLKEGERFFYLRDNYAIKFSSNPWSIMLYYQSLVWKK
;
A
#
# COMPACT_ATOMS: atom_id res chain seq x y z
N MET A 1 -25.77 -48.45 37.31
CA MET A 1 -26.55 -47.32 36.76
C MET A 1 -25.67 -46.07 36.82
N MET A 2 -25.41 -45.47 35.64
CA MET A 2 -25.13 -44.06 35.33
C MET A 2 -24.34 -43.19 36.33
N SER A 3 -23.41 -42.31 35.95
CA SER A 3 -22.76 -41.96 34.70
C SER A 3 -21.66 -40.98 35.09
N THR A 4 -20.43 -41.33 34.74
CA THR A 4 -19.33 -40.48 34.26
C THR A 4 -19.58 -38.97 34.14
N LEU A 5 -18.73 -38.22 34.86
CA LEU A 5 -17.83 -37.16 34.37
C LEU A 5 -18.33 -36.31 33.18
N ALA A 6 -18.63 -35.04 33.46
CA ALA A 6 -18.62 -33.97 32.48
C ALA A 6 -17.79 -32.80 33.03
N ALA A 7 -16.47 -32.94 32.96
CA ALA A 7 -15.52 -31.85 33.13
C ALA A 7 -14.53 -31.92 31.98
N THR A 8 -14.88 -31.30 30.84
CA THR A 8 -13.94 -30.73 29.85
C THR A 8 -14.74 -30.05 28.75
N SER A 9 -14.96 -28.75 28.86
CA SER A 9 -15.25 -27.88 27.72
C SER A 9 -14.20 -26.78 27.68
N SER A 10 -12.98 -27.14 27.26
CA SER A 10 -11.94 -26.19 26.89
C SER A 10 -11.45 -26.45 25.46
N GLU A 11 -12.37 -26.66 24.53
CA GLU A 11 -12.03 -26.83 23.12
C GLU A 11 -11.96 -25.48 22.37
N SER A 12 -10.77 -25.25 21.78
CA SER A 12 -10.44 -24.33 20.67
C SER A 12 -10.22 -22.82 20.96
N LYS A 13 -9.02 -22.45 21.43
CA LYS A 13 -8.51 -21.05 21.47
C LYS A 13 -7.73 -20.61 20.21
N GLU A 14 -7.95 -21.23 19.05
CA GLU A 14 -7.29 -20.85 17.78
C GLU A 14 -8.28 -20.42 16.68
N GLY A 15 -9.34 -19.69 17.04
CA GLY A 15 -10.25 -19.08 16.06
C GLY A 15 -9.63 -17.84 15.39
N LEU A 16 -10.01 -17.58 14.14
CA LEU A 16 -9.69 -16.34 13.42
C LEU A 16 -10.08 -15.10 14.24
N LYS A 17 -9.08 -14.30 14.63
CA LYS A 17 -9.29 -13.05 15.37
C LYS A 17 -9.72 -11.92 14.43
N LEU A 18 -11.03 -11.71 14.33
CA LEU A 18 -11.63 -10.66 13.52
C LEU A 18 -11.31 -9.26 14.09
N LEU A 19 -11.15 -8.27 13.19
CA LEU A 19 -10.86 -6.89 13.56
C LEU A 19 -12.11 -6.09 14.00
N VAL A 20 -13.29 -6.58 13.64
CA VAL A 20 -14.61 -5.99 13.92
C VAL A 20 -15.43 -6.97 14.74
N THR A 21 -15.97 -6.48 15.85
CA THR A 21 -16.72 -7.23 16.87
C THR A 21 -18.23 -7.07 16.74
N GLY A 22 -18.73 -6.03 16.07
CA GLY A 22 -20.16 -5.73 15.93
C GLY A 22 -20.95 -6.61 14.93
N GLY A 23 -20.46 -7.80 14.61
CA GLY A 23 -21.09 -8.72 13.66
C GLY A 23 -20.93 -8.35 12.16
N PRO A 24 -21.59 -9.08 11.25
CA PRO A 24 -21.43 -8.91 9.80
C PRO A 24 -21.84 -7.52 9.28
N GLN A 25 -22.91 -6.95 9.83
CA GLN A 25 -23.39 -5.63 9.42
C GLN A 25 -22.39 -4.53 9.78
N ALA A 26 -21.85 -4.54 11.00
CA ALA A 26 -20.80 -3.61 11.41
C ALA A 26 -19.55 -3.77 10.53
N ARG A 27 -19.19 -5.02 10.17
CA ARG A 27 -18.06 -5.29 9.26
C ARG A 27 -18.27 -4.66 7.90
N LYS A 28 -19.48 -4.75 7.34
CA LYS A 28 -19.83 -4.09 6.08
C LYS A 28 -19.69 -2.57 6.20
N TRP A 29 -20.26 -1.96 7.24
CA TRP A 29 -20.16 -0.51 7.46
C TRP A 29 -18.73 -0.02 7.64
N VAL A 30 -17.95 -0.67 8.51
CA VAL A 30 -16.54 -0.34 8.73
C VAL A 30 -15.73 -0.53 7.44
N GLY A 31 -15.96 -1.63 6.71
CA GLY A 31 -15.32 -1.90 5.43
C GLY A 31 -15.62 -0.84 4.37
N THR A 32 -16.89 -0.50 4.17
CA THR A 32 -17.31 0.56 3.23
C THR A 32 -16.71 1.90 3.59
N TRP A 33 -16.70 2.27 4.87
CA TRP A 33 -16.07 3.51 5.35
C TRP A 33 -14.57 3.55 5.08
N LEU A 34 -13.85 2.45 5.34
CA LEU A 34 -12.40 2.38 5.10
C LEU A 34 -12.06 2.42 3.60
N PHE A 35 -12.82 1.72 2.75
CA PHE A 35 -12.65 1.83 1.30
C PHE A 35 -13.01 3.22 0.78
N GLY A 36 -14.07 3.84 1.30
CA GLY A 36 -14.42 5.23 1.00
C GLY A 36 -13.31 6.20 1.40
N SER A 37 -12.68 5.97 2.55
CA SER A 37 -11.52 6.75 3.00
C SER A 37 -10.31 6.58 2.10
N ALA A 38 -10.00 5.34 1.69
CA ALA A 38 -8.92 5.08 0.73
C ALA A 38 -9.18 5.72 -0.64
N ALA A 39 -10.41 5.62 -1.15
CA ALA A 39 -10.82 6.26 -2.41
C ALA A 39 -10.73 7.80 -2.32
N TRP A 40 -11.07 8.38 -1.17
CA TRP A 40 -10.90 9.81 -0.94
C TRP A 40 -9.42 10.21 -0.96
N VAL A 41 -8.54 9.45 -0.31
CA VAL A 41 -7.08 9.68 -0.38
C VAL A 41 -6.57 9.53 -1.81
N PHE A 42 -7.06 8.55 -2.58
CA PHE A 42 -6.74 8.42 -4.00
C PHE A 42 -7.11 9.69 -4.77
N SER A 43 -8.33 10.21 -4.57
CA SER A 43 -8.77 11.46 -5.21
C SER A 43 -7.93 12.67 -4.78
N MET A 44 -7.51 12.74 -3.51
CA MET A 44 -6.59 13.76 -3.00
C MET A 44 -5.25 13.73 -3.72
N VAL A 45 -4.68 12.54 -3.92
CA VAL A 45 -3.43 12.37 -4.68
C VAL A 45 -3.60 12.92 -6.09
N VAL A 46 -4.69 12.58 -6.79
CA VAL A 46 -4.92 13.07 -8.17
C VAL A 46 -5.08 14.59 -8.19
N LEU A 47 -5.91 15.14 -7.29
CA LEU A 47 -6.14 16.59 -7.18
C LEU A 47 -4.85 17.35 -6.83
N GLY A 48 -4.01 16.81 -5.95
CA GLY A 48 -2.69 17.36 -5.64
C GLY A 48 -1.75 17.31 -6.86
N GLY A 49 -1.81 16.25 -7.66
CA GLY A 49 -1.10 16.16 -8.94
C GLY A 49 -1.52 17.24 -9.93
N VAL A 50 -2.84 17.45 -10.10
CA VAL A 50 -3.37 18.54 -10.94
C VAL A 50 -2.88 19.89 -10.43
N THR A 51 -3.03 20.16 -9.12
CA THR A 51 -2.61 21.43 -8.47
C THR A 51 -1.13 21.72 -8.69
N ARG A 52 -0.27 20.69 -8.68
CA ARG A 52 1.17 20.85 -8.99
C ARG A 52 1.42 21.11 -10.47
N LEU A 53 0.73 20.39 -11.36
CA LEU A 53 0.94 20.49 -12.81
C LEU A 53 0.38 21.80 -13.39
N THR A 54 -0.65 22.37 -12.78
CA THR A 54 -1.18 23.70 -13.09
C THR A 54 -0.41 24.84 -12.40
N ARG A 55 0.65 24.51 -11.63
CA ARG A 55 1.43 25.47 -10.82
C ARG A 55 0.55 26.30 -9.87
N SER A 56 -0.47 25.66 -9.33
CA SER A 56 -1.43 26.32 -8.45
C SER A 56 -1.04 26.27 -6.98
N GLY A 57 -0.12 25.38 -6.59
CA GLY A 57 0.19 25.08 -5.19
C GLY A 57 0.90 26.17 -4.37
N LEU A 58 1.11 27.37 -4.93
CA LEU A 58 1.74 28.52 -4.27
C LEU A 58 0.88 29.79 -4.35
N SER A 59 -0.37 29.67 -4.80
CA SER A 59 -1.33 30.77 -4.96
C SER A 59 -1.86 31.33 -3.63
N MET A 60 -1.98 30.48 -2.60
CA MET A 60 -2.39 30.87 -1.25
C MET A 60 -1.16 31.05 -0.35
N THR A 61 -0.70 32.29 -0.21
CA THR A 61 0.54 32.64 0.52
C THR A 61 0.38 32.58 2.04
N ASP A 62 -0.83 32.82 2.55
CA ASP A 62 -1.15 32.72 3.97
C ASP A 62 -1.67 31.30 4.32
N TRP A 63 -1.23 30.77 5.46
CA TRP A 63 -1.72 29.49 5.95
C TRP A 63 -2.44 29.63 7.29
N LYS A 64 -3.69 29.18 7.33
CA LYS A 64 -4.50 29.06 8.55
C LYS A 64 -4.86 27.59 8.81
N PHE A 65 -4.61 27.13 10.04
CA PHE A 65 -4.86 25.74 10.44
C PHE A 65 -6.34 25.34 10.24
N THR A 66 -7.27 26.17 10.74
CA THR A 66 -8.73 25.95 10.63
C THR A 66 -9.27 26.06 9.21
N GLY A 67 -8.47 26.57 8.26
CA GLY A 67 -8.96 27.01 6.96
C GLY A 67 -9.52 28.43 7.00
N GLU A 68 -9.78 28.97 5.83
CA GLU A 68 -10.37 30.29 5.60
C GLU A 68 -11.44 30.15 4.53
N PHE A 69 -12.51 30.94 4.59
CA PHE A 69 -13.47 30.98 3.49
C PHE A 69 -12.82 31.59 2.25
N PRO A 70 -13.18 31.16 1.02
CA PRO A 70 -12.62 31.78 -0.18
C PRO A 70 -13.13 33.23 -0.26
N PRO A 71 -12.42 34.13 -0.96
CA PRO A 71 -12.88 35.50 -1.14
C PRO A 71 -14.27 35.51 -1.79
N LEU A 72 -15.22 36.24 -1.19
CA LEU A 72 -16.62 36.29 -1.62
C LEU A 72 -17.01 37.61 -2.29
N SER A 73 -16.15 38.64 -2.22
CA SER A 73 -16.34 39.94 -2.85
C SER A 73 -15.16 40.29 -3.75
N ASP A 74 -15.38 41.19 -4.72
CA ASP A 74 -14.33 41.65 -5.62
C ASP A 74 -13.19 42.35 -4.87
N GLU A 75 -13.50 43.08 -3.81
CA GLU A 75 -12.50 43.71 -2.93
C GLU A 75 -11.63 42.67 -2.22
N ALA A 76 -12.24 41.59 -1.71
CA ALA A 76 -11.49 40.51 -1.07
C ALA A 76 -10.59 39.77 -2.08
N TRP A 77 -11.08 39.55 -3.30
CA TRP A 77 -10.29 38.98 -4.39
C TRP A 77 -9.11 39.87 -4.77
N ALA A 78 -9.33 41.18 -4.89
CA ALA A 78 -8.27 42.13 -5.18
C ALA A 78 -7.19 42.10 -4.09
N LYS A 79 -7.58 42.05 -2.82
CA LYS A 79 -6.64 41.97 -1.68
C LYS A 79 -5.78 40.72 -1.69
N GLU A 80 -6.38 39.54 -1.92
CA GLU A 80 -5.60 38.29 -2.03
C GLU A 80 -4.69 38.29 -3.25
N PHE A 81 -5.15 38.86 -4.36
CA PHE A 81 -4.32 38.99 -5.55
C PHE A 81 -3.13 39.93 -5.34
N GLU A 82 -3.31 41.05 -4.63
CA GLU A 82 -2.21 41.95 -4.25
C GLU A 82 -1.18 41.25 -3.37
N LYS A 83 -1.59 40.36 -2.45
CA LYS A 83 -0.65 39.53 -1.70
C LYS A 83 0.11 38.58 -2.63
N TYR A 84 -0.58 37.91 -3.55
CA TYR A 84 0.04 37.00 -4.50
C TYR A 84 1.07 37.70 -5.40
N LYS A 85 0.81 38.95 -5.81
CA LYS A 85 1.76 39.77 -6.58
C LYS A 85 3.10 39.98 -5.87
N GLN A 86 3.14 39.89 -4.55
CA GLN A 86 4.37 40.00 -3.76
C GLN A 86 5.18 38.70 -3.72
N SER A 87 4.59 37.56 -4.10
CA SER A 87 5.26 36.26 -4.09
C SER A 87 6.36 36.18 -5.16
N PRO A 88 7.40 35.34 -4.94
CA PRO A 88 8.40 35.08 -5.97
C PRO A 88 7.78 34.47 -7.25
N GLU A 89 6.74 33.64 -7.12
CA GLU A 89 6.08 32.99 -8.25
C GLU A 89 5.41 34.00 -9.19
N TYR A 90 4.69 34.99 -8.65
CA TYR A 90 4.14 36.06 -9.48
C TYR A 90 5.25 36.86 -10.16
N LYS A 91 6.28 37.26 -9.40
CA LYS A 91 7.37 38.12 -9.90
C LYS A 91 8.17 37.48 -11.03
N ARG A 92 8.38 36.15 -10.98
CA ARG A 92 9.28 35.42 -11.90
C ARG A 92 8.56 34.56 -12.95
N VAL A 93 7.39 34.00 -12.62
CA VAL A 93 6.67 33.06 -13.50
C VAL A 93 5.42 33.70 -14.07
N ASN A 94 4.59 34.30 -13.22
CA ASN A 94 3.23 34.74 -13.57
C ASN A 94 3.14 36.27 -13.73
N LYS A 95 4.22 36.92 -14.15
CA LYS A 95 4.29 38.39 -14.26
C LYS A 95 3.29 38.85 -15.32
N GLY A 96 2.39 39.76 -14.93
CA GLY A 96 1.33 40.26 -15.82
C GLY A 96 0.07 39.39 -15.87
N MET A 97 -0.01 38.33 -15.06
CA MET A 97 -1.25 37.56 -14.84
C MET A 97 -2.39 38.49 -14.43
N ASN A 98 -3.61 38.23 -14.92
CA ASN A 98 -4.82 38.96 -14.55
C ASN A 98 -5.54 38.29 -13.37
N LEU A 99 -6.60 38.92 -12.87
CA LEU A 99 -7.34 38.41 -11.70
C LEU A 99 -8.05 37.08 -11.97
N GLU A 100 -8.55 36.85 -13.19
CA GLU A 100 -9.29 35.62 -13.52
C GLU A 100 -8.36 34.40 -13.58
N ASP A 101 -7.17 34.57 -14.14
CA ASP A 101 -6.12 33.54 -14.13
C ASP A 101 -5.66 33.24 -12.68
N PHE A 102 -5.57 34.27 -11.83
CA PHE A 102 -5.30 34.09 -10.40
C PHE A 102 -6.41 33.31 -9.69
N LYS A 103 -7.68 33.63 -9.95
CA LYS A 103 -8.82 32.89 -9.39
C LYS A 103 -8.75 31.41 -9.74
N PHE A 104 -8.36 31.06 -10.97
CA PHE A 104 -8.20 29.66 -11.38
C PHE A 104 -7.18 28.91 -10.50
N ILE A 105 -5.97 29.45 -10.35
CA ILE A 105 -4.94 28.80 -9.52
C ILE A 105 -5.33 28.78 -8.03
N TYR A 106 -5.97 29.84 -7.53
CA TYR A 106 -6.48 29.91 -6.17
C TYR A 106 -7.50 28.82 -5.90
N TRP A 107 -8.50 28.65 -6.79
CA TRP A 107 -9.54 27.65 -6.61
C TRP A 107 -9.00 26.22 -6.61
N MET A 108 -8.01 25.94 -7.46
CA MET A 108 -7.34 24.63 -7.48
C MET A 108 -6.67 24.32 -6.14
N GLU A 109 -5.90 25.25 -5.61
CA GLU A 109 -5.22 25.07 -4.33
C GLU A 109 -6.20 25.01 -3.15
N TYR A 110 -7.18 25.91 -3.14
CA TYR A 110 -8.25 25.94 -2.16
C TYR A 110 -9.02 24.63 -2.12
N ALA A 111 -9.43 24.11 -3.28
CA ALA A 111 -10.12 22.83 -3.41
C ALA A 111 -9.28 21.70 -2.82
N HIS A 112 -8.00 21.60 -3.19
CA HIS A 112 -7.10 20.57 -2.64
C HIS A 112 -6.98 20.65 -1.10
N ARG A 113 -6.80 21.87 -0.57
CA ARG A 113 -6.70 22.14 0.88
C ARG A 113 -7.99 21.81 1.64
N MET A 114 -9.16 22.14 1.10
CA MET A 114 -10.45 21.85 1.72
C MET A 114 -10.82 20.38 1.59
N TRP A 115 -10.50 19.74 0.47
CA TRP A 115 -10.75 18.31 0.25
C TRP A 115 -10.01 17.44 1.29
N GLY A 116 -8.79 17.84 1.68
CA GLY A 116 -8.03 17.21 2.76
C GLY A 116 -8.65 17.41 4.15
N ARG A 117 -9.20 18.59 4.44
CA ARG A 117 -9.92 18.85 5.71
C ARG A 117 -11.22 18.06 5.78
N GLY A 118 -11.96 18.00 4.67
CA GLY A 118 -13.17 17.19 4.54
C GLY A 118 -12.90 15.70 4.81
N LEU A 119 -11.78 15.17 4.31
CA LEU A 119 -11.32 13.81 4.63
C LEU A 119 -11.12 13.61 6.14
N GLY A 120 -10.51 14.58 6.83
CA GLY A 120 -10.32 14.51 8.28
C GLY A 120 -11.63 14.34 9.04
N ILE A 121 -12.66 15.12 8.68
CA ILE A 121 -14.01 15.03 9.27
C ILE A 121 -14.67 13.70 8.91
N MET A 122 -14.65 13.32 7.63
CA MET A 122 -15.23 12.08 7.12
C MET A 122 -14.58 10.84 7.75
N PHE A 123 -13.32 10.91 8.14
CA PHE A 123 -12.65 9.84 8.88
C PHE A 123 -13.00 9.88 10.38
N ALA A 124 -12.88 11.05 11.02
CA ALA A 124 -13.00 11.18 12.47
C ALA A 124 -14.41 10.85 12.99
N LEU A 125 -15.47 11.24 12.29
CA LEU A 125 -16.84 11.05 12.75
C LEU A 125 -17.24 9.55 12.79
N PRO A 126 -17.10 8.76 11.71
CA PRO A 126 -17.38 7.33 11.75
C PRO A 126 -16.42 6.59 12.68
N PHE A 127 -15.14 6.97 12.72
CA PHE A 127 -14.18 6.36 13.64
C PHE A 127 -14.63 6.49 15.11
N SER A 128 -14.98 7.70 15.54
CA SER A 128 -15.48 7.98 16.89
C SER A 128 -16.77 7.22 17.18
N TYR A 129 -17.68 7.17 16.20
CA TYR A 129 -18.93 6.41 16.31
C TYR A 129 -18.68 4.90 16.50
N PHE A 130 -17.82 4.28 15.69
CA PHE A 130 -17.51 2.86 15.76
C PHE A 130 -16.75 2.48 17.04
N LEU A 131 -15.89 3.37 17.53
CA LEU A 131 -15.20 3.20 18.80
C LEU A 131 -16.21 3.22 19.96
N ARG A 132 -17.11 4.22 20.01
CA ARG A 132 -18.15 4.33 21.05
C ARG A 132 -19.13 3.15 21.03
N LYS A 133 -19.46 2.62 19.85
CA LYS A 133 -20.33 1.46 19.70
C LYS A 133 -19.64 0.12 20.00
N GLY A 134 -18.33 0.10 20.23
CA GLY A 134 -17.58 -1.15 20.42
C GLY A 134 -17.58 -2.04 19.19
N TYR A 135 -17.72 -1.46 17.99
CA TYR A 135 -17.75 -2.21 16.73
C TYR A 135 -16.36 -2.66 16.29
N ILE A 136 -15.32 -1.96 16.72
CA ILE A 136 -13.92 -2.24 16.36
C ILE A 136 -13.14 -2.77 17.57
N THR A 137 -12.22 -3.68 17.31
CA THR A 137 -11.28 -4.18 18.34
C THR A 137 -10.28 -3.10 18.74
N LEU A 138 -9.67 -3.21 19.93
CA LEU A 138 -8.58 -2.33 20.37
C LEU A 138 -7.44 -2.28 19.34
N ARG A 139 -7.09 -3.43 18.77
CA ARG A 139 -6.05 -3.54 17.73
C ARG A 139 -6.38 -2.67 16.52
N LEU A 140 -7.62 -2.77 16.00
CA LEU A 140 -8.06 -1.94 14.88
C LEU A 140 -8.14 -0.46 15.28
N GLY A 141 -8.61 -0.17 16.49
CA GLY A 141 -8.66 1.19 17.04
C GLY A 141 -7.30 1.87 17.03
N VAL A 142 -6.27 1.24 17.61
CA VAL A 142 -4.89 1.78 17.66
C VAL A 142 -4.33 1.99 16.24
N GLN A 143 -4.55 1.04 15.33
CA GLN A 143 -4.12 1.16 13.94
C GLN A 143 -4.77 2.35 13.23
N LEU A 144 -6.09 2.52 13.41
CA LEU A 144 -6.83 3.64 12.82
C LEU A 144 -6.46 4.98 13.45
N SER A 145 -6.18 5.03 14.75
CA SER A 145 -5.63 6.22 15.41
C SER A 145 -4.26 6.62 14.83
N GLY A 146 -3.39 5.65 14.57
CA GLY A 146 -2.10 5.90 13.90
C GLY A 146 -2.27 6.46 12.49
N LEU A 147 -3.17 5.87 11.69
CA LEU A 147 -3.48 6.39 10.34
C LEU A 147 -4.12 7.77 10.38
N PHE A 148 -4.99 8.04 11.36
CA PHE A 148 -5.56 9.37 11.57
C PHE A 148 -4.49 10.40 11.94
N ALA A 149 -3.55 10.06 12.82
CA ALA A 149 -2.44 10.94 13.19
C ALA A 149 -1.53 11.24 11.99
N LEU A 150 -1.21 10.23 11.17
CA LEU A 150 -0.47 10.43 9.91
C LEU A 150 -1.24 11.31 8.93
N GLY A 151 -2.56 11.12 8.82
CA GLY A 151 -3.47 11.93 8.02
C GLY A 151 -3.50 13.39 8.47
N ALA A 152 -3.66 13.65 9.77
CA ALA A 152 -3.58 15.00 10.33
C ALA A 152 -2.19 15.62 10.09
N GLY A 153 -1.13 14.83 10.20
CA GLY A 153 0.24 15.23 9.87
C GLY A 153 0.45 15.63 8.41
N GLN A 154 -0.41 15.18 7.48
CA GLN A 154 -0.33 15.62 6.07
C GLN A 154 -0.48 17.13 5.92
N GLY A 155 -1.31 17.76 6.75
CA GLY A 155 -1.47 19.23 6.74
C GLY A 155 -0.15 19.94 7.06
N PHE A 156 0.61 19.41 8.03
CA PHE A 156 1.92 19.92 8.40
C PHE A 156 2.96 19.70 7.29
N ILE A 157 3.05 18.49 6.75
CA ILE A 157 3.99 18.17 5.66
C ILE A 157 3.67 19.01 4.41
N GLY A 158 2.40 19.18 4.08
CA GLY A 158 1.93 20.00 2.97
C GLY A 158 2.29 21.48 3.16
N TRP A 159 2.07 22.04 4.36
CA TRP A 159 2.53 23.39 4.68
C TRP A 159 4.06 23.54 4.57
N TRP A 160 4.82 22.59 5.12
CA TRP A 160 6.28 22.59 5.04
C TRP A 160 6.77 22.55 3.59
N MET A 161 6.10 21.78 2.72
CA MET A 161 6.34 21.75 1.28
C MET A 161 6.06 23.11 0.63
N VAL A 162 4.86 23.67 0.81
CA VAL A 162 4.47 24.98 0.21
C VAL A 162 5.42 26.09 0.66
N LYS A 163 5.78 26.12 1.94
CA LYS A 163 6.72 27.10 2.50
C LYS A 163 8.04 27.14 1.72
N SER A 164 8.57 26.01 1.26
CA SER A 164 9.81 26.01 0.45
C SER A 164 9.67 26.69 -0.91
N GLY A 165 8.47 26.74 -1.49
CA GLY A 165 8.26 27.38 -2.78
C GLY A 165 8.03 28.88 -2.71
N LEU A 166 7.77 29.41 -1.50
CA LEU A 166 7.57 30.85 -1.25
C LEU A 166 8.87 31.56 -0.84
N GLU A 167 9.95 30.81 -0.59
CA GLU A 167 11.28 31.35 -0.32
C GLU A 167 11.90 31.91 -1.61
N GLU A 168 12.68 32.99 -1.51
CA GLU A 168 13.36 33.57 -2.67
C GLU A 168 14.35 32.55 -3.28
N PRO A 169 14.27 32.27 -4.58
CA PRO A 169 15.17 31.32 -5.21
C PRO A 169 16.65 31.78 -5.12
N PRO A 170 17.59 30.83 -4.95
CA PRO A 170 19.00 31.12 -4.64
C PRO A 170 19.76 31.81 -5.79
N SER A 171 19.22 31.76 -7.01
CA SER A 171 19.77 32.50 -8.15
C SER A 171 18.65 33.13 -8.98
N GLU A 172 18.98 34.15 -9.75
CA GLU A 172 18.06 34.83 -10.66
C GLU A 172 17.51 33.89 -11.75
N TYR A 173 18.32 32.93 -12.19
CA TYR A 173 17.94 31.93 -13.20
C TYR A 173 17.08 30.78 -12.65
N SER A 174 16.91 30.69 -11.33
CA SER A 174 16.13 29.63 -10.71
C SER A 174 14.66 30.03 -10.54
N GLN A 175 13.78 29.13 -10.99
CA GLN A 175 12.33 29.31 -10.89
C GLN A 175 11.85 28.98 -9.47
N PRO A 176 10.92 29.77 -8.89
CA PRO A 176 10.25 29.44 -7.64
C PRO A 176 9.52 28.10 -7.77
N ARG A 177 9.84 27.16 -6.89
CA ARG A 177 9.20 25.85 -6.84
C ARG A 177 9.40 25.23 -5.47
N VAL A 178 8.48 24.35 -5.09
CA VAL A 178 8.64 23.55 -3.88
C VAL A 178 9.85 22.63 -4.00
N SER A 179 10.51 22.38 -2.88
CA SER A 179 11.63 21.44 -2.81
C SER A 179 11.21 20.04 -3.27
N PRO A 180 11.95 19.38 -4.20
CA PRO A 180 11.66 18.02 -4.64
C PRO A 180 11.60 17.02 -3.47
N TYR A 181 12.45 17.21 -2.46
CA TYR A 181 12.47 16.38 -1.25
C TYR A 181 11.18 16.52 -0.43
N ARG A 182 10.68 17.76 -0.24
CA ARG A 182 9.45 18.01 0.51
C ARG A 182 8.22 17.49 -0.24
N LEU A 183 8.20 17.65 -1.57
CA LEU A 183 7.18 17.07 -2.44
C LEU A 183 7.17 15.54 -2.37
N ALA A 184 8.33 14.91 -2.50
CA ALA A 184 8.47 13.46 -2.39
C ALA A 184 8.05 12.95 -1.01
N ALA A 185 8.43 13.64 0.08
CA ALA A 185 7.99 13.30 1.42
C ALA A 185 6.47 13.37 1.57
N HIS A 186 5.85 14.44 1.06
CA HIS A 186 4.39 14.61 1.08
C HIS A 186 3.69 13.48 0.32
N LEU A 187 4.05 13.25 -0.94
CA LEU A 187 3.43 12.20 -1.76
C LEU A 187 3.66 10.80 -1.17
N THR A 188 4.87 10.50 -0.71
CA THR A 188 5.21 9.19 -0.11
C THR A 188 4.38 8.94 1.14
N SER A 189 4.21 9.96 1.99
CA SER A 189 3.39 9.83 3.19
C SER A 189 1.89 9.67 2.86
N ALA A 190 1.38 10.34 1.82
CA ALA A 190 0.02 10.11 1.32
C ALA A 190 -0.16 8.68 0.78
N PHE A 191 0.82 8.14 0.06
CA PHE A 191 0.81 6.74 -0.39
C PHE A 191 0.85 5.76 0.78
N ALA A 192 1.66 6.02 1.81
CA ALA A 192 1.69 5.18 3.01
C ALA A 192 0.34 5.13 3.72
N ILE A 193 -0.34 6.28 3.85
CA ILE A 193 -1.71 6.37 4.41
C ILE A 193 -2.70 5.59 3.53
N TYR A 194 -2.65 5.78 2.21
CA TYR A 194 -3.48 5.05 1.26
C TYR A 194 -3.30 3.53 1.41
N CYS A 195 -2.04 3.06 1.36
CA CYS A 195 -1.68 1.65 1.52
C CYS A 195 -2.21 1.09 2.85
N GLY A 196 -2.03 1.84 3.94
CA GLY A 196 -2.51 1.47 5.26
C GLY A 196 -4.02 1.35 5.33
N LEU A 197 -4.76 2.35 4.85
CA LEU A 197 -6.23 2.35 4.81
C LEU A 197 -6.76 1.21 3.95
N PHE A 198 -6.24 1.06 2.74
CA PHE A 198 -6.67 0.04 1.79
C PHE A 198 -6.39 -1.37 2.33
N TRP A 199 -5.20 -1.63 2.86
CA TRP A 199 -4.86 -2.91 3.48
C TRP A 199 -5.74 -3.21 4.71
N THR A 200 -6.07 -2.18 5.49
CA THR A 200 -6.97 -2.32 6.64
C THR A 200 -8.38 -2.67 6.18
N ALA A 201 -8.90 -1.98 5.16
CA ALA A 201 -10.20 -2.26 4.57
C ALA A 201 -10.29 -3.70 4.04
N LEU A 202 -9.27 -4.14 3.30
CA LEU A 202 -9.14 -5.52 2.83
C LEU A 202 -9.12 -6.52 4.00
N SER A 203 -8.41 -6.21 5.09
CA SER A 203 -8.33 -7.10 6.26
C SER A 203 -9.64 -7.19 7.05
N VAL A 204 -10.47 -6.14 6.99
CA VAL A 204 -11.81 -6.14 7.57
C VAL A 204 -12.78 -6.96 6.70
N VAL A 205 -12.76 -6.76 5.38
CA VAL A 205 -13.73 -7.36 4.45
C VAL A 205 -13.35 -8.79 4.03
N MET A 206 -12.05 -9.06 3.85
CA MET A 206 -11.48 -10.36 3.48
C MET A 206 -10.47 -10.82 4.54
N PRO A 207 -10.93 -11.22 5.74
CA PRO A 207 -10.03 -11.57 6.83
C PRO A 207 -9.15 -12.78 6.50
N GLU A 208 -9.68 -13.75 5.74
CA GLU A 208 -8.95 -14.89 5.19
C GLU A 208 -8.59 -14.69 3.71
N PRO A 209 -7.45 -15.25 3.24
CA PRO A 209 -7.14 -15.33 1.83
C PRO A 209 -7.97 -16.43 1.13
N PRO A 210 -8.10 -16.38 -0.20
CA PRO A 210 -8.75 -17.43 -0.97
C PRO A 210 -7.92 -18.72 -0.94
N ALA A 211 -8.31 -19.68 -0.09
CA ALA A 211 -7.58 -20.92 0.14
C ALA A 211 -8.56 -22.10 0.30
N GLU A 212 -8.83 -22.82 -0.79
CA GLU A 212 -9.71 -24.00 -0.80
C GLU A 212 -8.94 -25.32 -0.91
N SER A 213 -7.66 -25.26 -1.30
CA SER A 213 -6.80 -26.43 -1.43
C SER A 213 -5.38 -26.16 -0.93
N LEU A 214 -4.71 -27.20 -0.45
CA LEU A 214 -3.31 -27.08 0.00
C LEU A 214 -2.35 -26.73 -1.16
N ALA A 215 -2.69 -27.14 -2.38
CA ALA A 215 -1.93 -26.80 -3.59
C ALA A 215 -1.96 -25.28 -3.83
N TRP A 216 -3.14 -24.64 -3.73
CA TRP A 216 -3.29 -23.20 -3.88
C TRP A 216 -2.56 -22.42 -2.81
N VAL A 217 -2.58 -22.88 -1.55
CA VAL A 217 -1.81 -22.25 -0.46
C VAL A 217 -0.31 -22.28 -0.75
N ARG A 218 0.22 -23.43 -1.21
CA ARG A 218 1.64 -23.56 -1.59
C ARG A 218 1.98 -22.71 -2.81
N GLY A 219 1.11 -22.68 -3.81
CA GLY A 219 1.25 -21.83 -4.99
C GLY A 219 1.29 -20.35 -4.62
N ALA A 220 0.34 -19.89 -3.79
CA ALA A 220 0.29 -18.51 -3.30
C ALA A 220 1.57 -18.12 -2.54
N ALA A 221 2.11 -19.00 -1.71
CA ALA A 221 3.38 -18.76 -1.03
C ALA A 221 4.56 -18.56 -2.00
N LYS A 222 4.59 -19.29 -3.13
CA LYS A 222 5.59 -19.09 -4.19
C LYS A 222 5.39 -17.76 -4.91
N VAL A 223 4.16 -17.41 -5.27
CA VAL A 223 3.84 -16.11 -5.89
C VAL A 223 4.27 -14.97 -4.96
N LYS A 224 3.99 -15.07 -3.66
CA LYS A 224 4.33 -14.02 -2.68
C LYS A 224 5.82 -13.70 -2.64
N LYS A 225 6.70 -14.69 -2.80
CA LYS A 225 8.16 -14.49 -2.85
C LYS A 225 8.59 -13.59 -4.02
N LEU A 226 7.80 -13.56 -5.10
CA LEU A 226 8.02 -12.67 -6.23
C LEU A 226 7.24 -11.37 -6.10
N ALA A 227 5.96 -11.44 -5.71
CA ALA A 227 5.07 -10.27 -5.63
C ALA A 227 5.55 -9.22 -4.61
N LEU A 228 6.11 -9.64 -3.48
CA LEU A 228 6.57 -8.72 -2.45
C LEU A 228 7.73 -7.82 -2.92
N PRO A 229 8.88 -8.35 -3.42
CA PRO A 229 9.95 -7.49 -3.96
C PRO A 229 9.48 -6.66 -5.17
N VAL A 230 8.63 -7.22 -6.05
CA VAL A 230 8.05 -6.45 -7.17
C VAL A 230 7.23 -5.27 -6.66
N SER A 231 6.51 -5.41 -5.54
CA SER A 231 5.74 -4.31 -4.94
C SER A 231 6.64 -3.18 -4.45
N PHE A 232 7.82 -3.51 -3.92
CA PHE A 232 8.81 -2.50 -3.54
C PHE A 232 9.35 -1.76 -4.76
N VAL A 233 9.64 -2.47 -5.85
CA VAL A 233 10.06 -1.83 -7.12
C VAL A 233 8.96 -0.88 -7.63
N VAL A 234 7.70 -1.33 -7.67
CA VAL A 234 6.55 -0.47 -8.05
C VAL A 234 6.46 0.76 -7.15
N GLY A 235 6.60 0.60 -5.84
CA GLY A 235 6.58 1.71 -4.87
C GLY A 235 7.72 2.70 -5.09
N ILE A 236 8.95 2.21 -5.29
CA ILE A 236 10.13 3.06 -5.56
C ILE A 236 9.95 3.84 -6.87
N THR A 237 9.48 3.19 -7.94
CA THR A 237 9.19 3.84 -9.22
C THR A 237 8.12 4.92 -9.09
N ALA A 238 7.07 4.66 -8.30
CA ALA A 238 6.01 5.64 -8.08
C ALA A 238 6.52 6.85 -7.27
N ILE A 239 7.40 6.64 -6.28
CA ILE A 239 8.04 7.71 -5.50
C ILE A 239 9.04 8.50 -6.36
N SER A 240 9.81 7.86 -7.24
CA SER A 240 10.76 8.57 -8.11
C SER A 240 10.06 9.57 -9.05
N GLY A 241 8.80 9.32 -9.41
CA GLY A 241 7.95 10.27 -10.13
C GLY A 241 7.76 11.62 -9.39
N ALA A 242 7.79 11.63 -8.05
CA ALA A 242 7.73 12.88 -7.28
C ALA A 242 8.97 13.75 -7.50
N PHE A 243 10.15 13.14 -7.66
CA PHE A 243 11.37 13.87 -7.98
C PHE A 243 11.35 14.37 -9.43
N VAL A 244 10.79 13.60 -10.38
CA VAL A 244 10.58 14.06 -11.75
C VAL A 244 9.68 15.30 -11.77
N ALA A 245 8.55 15.25 -11.07
CA ALA A 245 7.63 16.38 -10.96
C ALA A 245 8.25 17.56 -10.20
N GLY A 246 8.97 17.31 -9.10
CA GLY A 246 9.61 18.33 -8.28
C GLY A 246 10.68 19.11 -9.04
N ASN A 247 11.44 18.44 -9.90
CA ASN A 247 12.49 19.06 -10.71
C ASN A 247 12.00 19.58 -12.08
N ASP A 248 10.71 19.41 -12.40
CA ASP A 248 10.15 19.60 -13.75
C ASP A 248 10.87 18.78 -14.84
N ALA A 249 11.50 17.67 -14.44
CA ALA A 249 12.35 16.85 -15.31
C ALA A 249 11.59 16.15 -16.44
N GLY A 250 10.26 16.04 -16.33
CA GLY A 250 9.42 15.51 -17.42
C GLY A 250 9.47 16.35 -18.71
N ARG A 251 9.99 17.59 -18.66
CA ARG A 251 10.10 18.50 -19.81
C ARG A 251 11.54 18.66 -20.34
N ALA A 252 12.50 17.91 -19.82
CA ALA A 252 13.90 18.07 -20.19
C ALA A 252 14.27 17.33 -21.48
N PHE A 253 13.98 16.03 -21.52
CA PHE A 253 14.19 15.21 -22.72
C PHE A 253 12.86 14.58 -23.13
N ASN A 254 12.24 15.05 -24.22
CA ASN A 254 10.90 14.63 -24.64
C ASN A 254 10.89 13.65 -25.83
N THR A 255 11.98 12.91 -26.02
CA THR A 255 12.09 11.77 -26.95
C THR A 255 12.07 10.43 -26.19
N PHE A 256 11.77 9.34 -26.89
CA PHE A 256 11.81 7.98 -26.35
C PHE A 256 12.17 6.97 -27.47
N PRO A 257 12.98 5.92 -27.22
CA PRO A 257 13.56 5.52 -25.93
C PRO A 257 14.80 6.32 -25.51
N LYS A 258 15.49 6.96 -26.47
CA LYS A 258 16.62 7.86 -26.22
C LYS A 258 16.21 9.16 -25.54
N MET A 259 17.17 9.84 -24.93
CA MET A 259 17.04 11.17 -24.31
C MET A 259 17.77 12.20 -25.19
N GLY A 260 17.06 12.78 -26.16
CA GLY A 260 17.65 13.47 -27.30
C GLY A 260 18.29 12.45 -28.26
N ASP A 261 19.51 12.76 -28.72
CA ASP A 261 20.25 11.90 -29.65
C ASP A 261 21.01 10.75 -28.94
N THR A 262 21.12 10.80 -27.61
CA THR A 262 21.90 9.86 -26.79
C THR A 262 21.01 9.01 -25.88
N TRP A 263 21.54 7.88 -25.40
CA TRP A 263 20.85 7.03 -24.42
C TRP A 263 21.01 7.54 -22.98
N ILE A 264 22.18 8.08 -22.69
CA ILE A 264 22.55 8.69 -21.42
C ILE A 264 23.01 10.11 -21.77
N PRO A 265 22.30 11.15 -21.31
CA PRO A 265 22.74 12.53 -21.51
C PRO A 265 24.08 12.82 -20.84
N ASP A 266 24.77 13.83 -21.35
CA ASP A 266 25.94 14.37 -20.67
C ASP A 266 25.54 15.05 -19.35
N GLY A 267 26.49 15.20 -18.44
CA GLY A 267 26.30 15.96 -17.21
C GLY A 267 25.50 15.29 -16.09
N ILE A 268 25.17 13.99 -16.21
CA ILE A 268 24.39 13.24 -15.22
C ILE A 268 25.06 13.13 -13.82
N PHE A 269 26.32 13.51 -13.68
CA PHE A 269 27.06 13.49 -12.41
C PHE A 269 27.76 14.83 -12.08
N GLU A 270 27.29 15.93 -12.66
CA GLU A 270 27.87 17.27 -12.47
C GLU A 270 27.69 17.82 -11.05
N MET A 271 26.57 17.52 -10.39
CA MET A 271 26.30 18.08 -9.06
C MET A 271 27.17 17.43 -7.99
N LYS A 272 27.62 18.24 -7.01
CA LYS A 272 28.34 17.78 -5.82
C LYS A 272 27.54 18.06 -4.54
N PRO A 273 27.56 17.15 -3.54
CA PRO A 273 28.06 15.77 -3.61
C PRO A 273 27.30 14.90 -4.63
N LEU A 274 27.93 13.83 -5.13
CA LEU A 274 27.42 13.00 -6.23
C LEU A 274 25.97 12.53 -6.02
N ILE A 275 25.59 12.24 -4.78
CA ILE A 275 24.24 11.77 -4.42
C ILE A 275 23.12 12.74 -4.83
N ARG A 276 23.41 14.05 -4.92
CA ARG A 276 22.43 15.06 -5.31
C ARG A 276 21.92 14.85 -6.73
N ASN A 277 22.73 14.27 -7.63
CA ASN A 277 22.31 14.07 -9.01
C ASN A 277 21.06 13.18 -9.11
N PHE A 278 20.97 12.13 -8.30
CA PHE A 278 19.83 11.20 -8.30
C PHE A 278 18.50 11.83 -7.82
N PHE A 279 18.54 13.05 -7.26
CA PHE A 279 17.36 13.70 -6.68
C PHE A 279 17.11 15.13 -7.18
N GLU A 280 18.14 15.80 -7.72
CA GLU A 280 18.11 17.22 -8.11
C GLU A 280 18.58 17.45 -9.56
N ASN A 281 19.43 16.57 -10.12
CA ASN A 281 19.88 16.74 -11.50
C ASN A 281 18.76 16.30 -12.45
N THR A 282 18.25 17.24 -13.23
CA THR A 282 17.12 17.04 -14.13
C THR A 282 17.31 15.87 -15.09
N ALA A 283 18.50 15.73 -15.68
CA ALA A 283 18.81 14.64 -16.61
C ALA A 283 18.83 13.29 -15.90
N THR A 284 19.54 13.21 -14.77
CA THR A 284 19.68 11.99 -13.97
C THR A 284 18.35 11.52 -13.39
N VAL A 285 17.57 12.42 -12.79
CA VAL A 285 16.24 12.12 -12.24
C VAL A 285 15.30 11.58 -13.32
N GLN A 286 15.33 12.15 -14.52
CA GLN A 286 14.50 11.65 -15.63
C GLN A 286 14.98 10.29 -16.13
N LEU A 287 16.30 10.08 -16.27
CA LEU A 287 16.90 8.81 -16.66
C LEU A 287 16.57 7.71 -15.64
N ASP A 288 16.77 7.97 -14.35
CA ASP A 288 16.49 7.04 -13.25
C ASP A 288 15.03 6.60 -13.26
N HIS A 289 14.10 7.54 -13.43
CA HIS A 289 12.68 7.21 -13.50
C HIS A 289 12.33 6.34 -14.72
N ARG A 290 12.94 6.62 -15.90
CA ARG A 290 12.77 5.78 -17.09
C ARG A 290 13.30 4.35 -16.84
N LEU A 291 14.49 4.23 -16.26
CA LEU A 291 15.09 2.93 -15.92
C LEU A 291 14.22 2.17 -14.92
N LEU A 292 13.76 2.82 -13.84
CA LEU A 292 12.86 2.24 -12.86
C LEU A 292 11.53 1.78 -13.49
N ALA A 293 10.97 2.55 -14.43
CA ALA A 293 9.77 2.16 -15.17
C ALA A 293 10.00 0.90 -16.02
N THR A 294 11.12 0.82 -16.74
CA THR A 294 11.51 -0.39 -17.49
C THR A 294 11.74 -1.58 -16.57
N THR A 295 12.45 -1.40 -15.46
CA THR A 295 12.65 -2.45 -14.45
C THR A 295 11.32 -2.93 -13.88
N THR A 296 10.37 -2.02 -13.63
CA THR A 296 9.03 -2.37 -13.13
C THR A 296 8.25 -3.21 -14.13
N LEU A 297 8.27 -2.82 -15.41
CA LEU A 297 7.65 -3.58 -16.51
C LEU A 297 8.22 -5.00 -16.60
N LEU A 298 9.55 -5.11 -16.62
CA LEU A 298 10.23 -6.40 -16.67
C LEU A 298 9.94 -7.24 -15.43
N ALA A 299 10.00 -6.66 -14.23
CA ALA A 299 9.77 -7.38 -12.98
C ALA A 299 8.34 -7.96 -12.89
N ILE A 300 7.33 -7.20 -13.31
CA ILE A 300 5.94 -7.68 -13.37
C ILE A 300 5.78 -8.76 -14.46
N GLY A 301 6.36 -8.55 -15.65
CA GLY A 301 6.33 -9.54 -16.73
C GLY A 301 6.99 -10.86 -16.34
N THR A 302 8.15 -10.80 -15.69
CA THR A 302 8.88 -11.96 -15.15
C THR A 302 8.09 -12.66 -14.05
N MET A 303 7.47 -11.91 -13.13
CA MET A 303 6.59 -12.49 -12.11
C MET A 303 5.42 -13.25 -12.75
N TRP A 304 4.74 -12.65 -13.74
CA TRP A 304 3.66 -13.32 -14.47
C TRP A 304 4.16 -14.59 -15.17
N TRP A 305 5.31 -14.52 -15.86
CA TRP A 305 5.89 -15.66 -16.57
C TRP A 305 6.17 -16.85 -15.65
N PHE A 306 6.78 -16.62 -14.48
CA PHE A 306 7.11 -17.69 -13.53
C PHE A 306 5.90 -18.24 -12.78
N THR A 307 4.79 -17.49 -12.73
CA THR A 307 3.59 -17.88 -11.98
C THR A 307 2.51 -18.51 -12.84
N ARG A 308 2.58 -18.40 -14.17
CA ARG A 308 1.54 -18.89 -15.12
C ARG A 308 1.23 -20.38 -15.02
N LYS A 309 2.21 -21.21 -14.64
CA LYS A 309 2.06 -22.68 -14.49
C LYS A 309 1.78 -23.12 -13.06
N LEU A 310 1.72 -22.20 -12.09
CA LEU A 310 1.43 -22.55 -10.71
C LEU A 310 -0.05 -22.87 -10.54
N ASP A 311 -0.32 -23.86 -9.69
CA ASP A 311 -1.67 -24.12 -9.22
C ASP A 311 -2.01 -23.12 -8.10
N ILE A 312 -2.79 -22.11 -8.46
CA ILE A 312 -3.19 -21.00 -7.61
C ILE A 312 -4.65 -20.65 -7.91
N HIS A 313 -5.31 -20.06 -6.91
CA HIS A 313 -6.71 -19.67 -7.00
C HIS A 313 -6.99 -18.78 -8.24
N PRO A 314 -8.10 -18.99 -8.98
CA PRO A 314 -8.40 -18.23 -10.20
C PRO A 314 -8.39 -16.70 -10.02
N ALA A 315 -8.94 -16.19 -8.91
CA ALA A 315 -8.90 -14.76 -8.59
C ALA A 315 -7.46 -14.20 -8.49
N VAL A 316 -6.51 -14.99 -7.97
CA VAL A 316 -5.09 -14.59 -7.91
C VAL A 316 -4.49 -14.55 -9.31
N LYS A 317 -4.81 -15.52 -10.19
CA LYS A 317 -4.39 -15.51 -11.60
C LYS A 317 -4.93 -14.28 -12.32
N ALA A 318 -6.21 -13.96 -12.12
CA ALA A 318 -6.84 -12.78 -12.70
C ALA A 318 -6.14 -11.49 -12.23
N LEU A 319 -5.86 -11.35 -10.92
CA LEU A 319 -5.14 -10.19 -10.37
C LEU A 319 -3.73 -10.01 -10.94
N ILE A 320 -2.98 -11.10 -11.14
CA ILE A 320 -1.67 -11.05 -11.80
C ILE A 320 -1.85 -10.55 -13.25
N GLY A 321 -2.85 -11.07 -13.97
CA GLY A 321 -3.19 -10.60 -15.32
C GLY A 321 -3.57 -9.12 -15.37
N SER A 322 -4.41 -8.65 -14.44
CA SER A 322 -4.78 -7.23 -14.30
C SER A 322 -3.56 -6.36 -14.00
N THR A 323 -2.61 -6.86 -13.20
CA THR A 323 -1.36 -6.15 -12.91
C THR A 323 -0.50 -6.00 -14.16
N VAL A 324 -0.41 -7.04 -14.99
CA VAL A 324 0.29 -7.00 -16.30
C VAL A 324 -0.37 -5.99 -17.25
N ALA A 325 -1.70 -6.00 -17.33
CA ALA A 325 -2.43 -5.02 -18.14
C ALA A 325 -2.21 -3.59 -17.64
N MET A 326 -2.27 -3.37 -16.33
CA MET A 326 -2.10 -2.04 -15.75
C MET A 326 -0.68 -1.51 -15.90
N ILE A 327 0.38 -2.34 -15.81
CA ILE A 327 1.74 -1.85 -16.07
C ILE A 327 1.93 -1.46 -17.54
N ALA A 328 1.28 -2.16 -18.48
CA ALA A 328 1.30 -1.75 -19.89
C ALA A 328 0.64 -0.37 -20.06
N VAL A 329 -0.55 -0.18 -19.49
CA VAL A 329 -1.22 1.14 -19.47
C VAL A 329 -0.34 2.20 -18.83
N GLN A 330 0.32 1.88 -17.71
CA GLN A 330 1.16 2.84 -16.97
C GLN A 330 2.38 3.28 -17.77
N VAL A 331 3.06 2.35 -18.45
CA VAL A 331 4.18 2.67 -19.34
C VAL A 331 3.70 3.50 -20.52
N THR A 332 2.57 3.15 -21.14
CA THR A 332 1.96 3.95 -22.21
C THR A 332 1.65 5.36 -21.74
N LEU A 333 1.00 5.52 -20.60
CA LEU A 333 0.72 6.84 -20.01
C LEU A 333 2.00 7.63 -19.74
N GLY A 334 3.06 6.99 -19.26
CA GLY A 334 4.34 7.63 -18.99
C GLY A 334 5.01 8.14 -20.27
N VAL A 335 5.07 7.28 -21.29
CA VAL A 335 5.62 7.64 -22.61
C VAL A 335 4.77 8.72 -23.29
N SER A 336 3.44 8.63 -23.25
CA SER A 336 2.56 9.67 -23.80
C SER A 336 2.72 11.00 -23.07
N THR A 337 2.78 10.99 -21.73
CA THR A 337 3.03 12.20 -20.92
C THR A 337 4.34 12.85 -21.33
N LEU A 338 5.38 12.04 -21.50
CA LEU A 338 6.70 12.47 -21.93
C LEU A 338 6.69 13.08 -23.34
N LEU A 339 6.19 12.36 -24.35
CA LEU A 339 6.23 12.82 -25.74
C LEU A 339 5.36 14.06 -25.98
N SER A 340 4.32 14.26 -25.16
CA SER A 340 3.41 15.40 -25.26
C SER A 340 3.77 16.59 -24.34
N TYR A 341 5.00 16.64 -23.79
CA TYR A 341 5.47 17.75 -22.95
C TYR A 341 4.70 17.96 -21.64
N VAL A 342 4.28 16.85 -21.02
CA VAL A 342 3.60 16.80 -19.73
C VAL A 342 2.29 17.61 -19.69
N PRO A 343 1.28 17.29 -20.53
CA PRO A 343 -0.06 17.87 -20.39
C PRO A 343 -0.65 17.48 -19.03
N VAL A 344 -1.41 18.40 -18.42
CA VAL A 344 -1.98 18.21 -17.07
C VAL A 344 -2.82 16.93 -16.98
N SER A 345 -3.62 16.64 -18.01
CA SER A 345 -4.46 15.44 -18.09
C SER A 345 -3.64 14.16 -18.09
N LEU A 346 -2.63 14.05 -18.96
CA LEU A 346 -1.76 12.87 -19.05
C LEU A 346 -0.89 12.70 -17.80
N GLY A 347 -0.30 13.77 -17.28
CA GLY A 347 0.51 13.71 -16.06
C GLY A 347 -0.32 13.26 -14.84
N SER A 348 -1.53 13.78 -14.70
CA SER A 348 -2.45 13.38 -13.62
C SER A 348 -2.97 11.96 -13.81
N ALA A 349 -3.26 11.55 -15.05
CA ALA A 349 -3.65 10.17 -15.36
C ALA A 349 -2.51 9.18 -15.10
N HIS A 350 -1.26 9.54 -15.42
CA HIS A 350 -0.08 8.73 -15.12
C HIS A 350 0.13 8.58 -13.61
N GLN A 351 -0.08 9.64 -12.83
CA GLN A 351 -0.03 9.58 -11.36
C GLN A 351 -1.16 8.69 -10.78
N ALA A 352 -2.38 8.82 -11.30
CA ALA A 352 -3.51 7.96 -10.93
C ALA A 352 -3.27 6.48 -11.30
N GLY A 353 -2.66 6.24 -12.46
CA GLY A 353 -2.27 4.91 -12.91
C GLY A 353 -1.19 4.28 -12.04
N ALA A 354 -0.22 5.07 -11.56
CA ALA A 354 0.81 4.58 -10.61
C ALA A 354 0.17 4.09 -9.31
N LEU A 355 -0.76 4.86 -8.74
CA LEU A 355 -1.47 4.48 -7.53
C LEU A 355 -2.41 3.29 -7.76
N THR A 356 -3.05 3.21 -8.94
CA THR A 356 -3.85 2.03 -9.35
C THR A 356 -2.99 0.77 -9.44
N LEU A 357 -1.81 0.84 -10.05
CA LEU A 357 -0.89 -0.28 -10.12
C LEU A 357 -0.44 -0.73 -8.71
N LEU A 358 -0.11 0.23 -7.83
CA LEU A 358 0.21 -0.06 -6.43
C LEU A 358 -0.98 -0.72 -5.70
N THR A 359 -2.20 -0.29 -5.99
CA THR A 359 -3.45 -0.87 -5.43
C THR A 359 -3.60 -2.34 -5.82
N LEU A 360 -3.36 -2.67 -7.09
CA LEU A 360 -3.38 -4.06 -7.57
C LEU A 360 -2.30 -4.90 -6.88
N MET A 361 -1.09 -4.36 -6.70
CA MET A 361 -0.03 -5.04 -5.97
C MET A 361 -0.38 -5.27 -4.50
N LEU A 362 -1.01 -4.30 -3.82
CA LEU A 362 -1.48 -4.45 -2.44
C LEU A 362 -2.55 -5.55 -2.33
N LEU A 363 -3.54 -5.52 -3.22
CA LEU A 363 -4.59 -6.53 -3.28
C LEU A 363 -4.01 -7.93 -3.55
N LEU A 364 -3.08 -8.03 -4.50
CA LEU A 364 -2.36 -9.27 -4.78
C LEU A 364 -1.64 -9.77 -3.52
N ASN A 365 -0.82 -8.96 -2.86
CA ASN A 365 -0.11 -9.39 -1.65
C ASN A 365 -1.05 -9.75 -0.49
N HIS A 366 -2.22 -9.10 -0.41
CA HIS A 366 -3.23 -9.40 0.61
C HIS A 366 -3.90 -10.75 0.39
N THR A 367 -4.21 -11.09 -0.87
CA THR A 367 -4.77 -12.42 -1.23
C THR A 367 -3.73 -13.54 -1.12
N LEU A 368 -2.43 -13.21 -1.13
CA LEU A 368 -1.32 -14.14 -0.96
C LEU A 368 -0.89 -14.35 0.51
N ARG A 369 -1.62 -13.78 1.48
CA ARG A 369 -1.35 -13.99 2.90
C ARG A 369 -1.43 -15.48 3.27
N ARG A 370 -0.76 -15.84 4.36
CA ARG A 370 -0.88 -17.19 4.90
C ARG A 370 -2.29 -17.33 5.52
N PRO A 371 -3.06 -18.38 5.19
CA PRO A 371 -4.36 -18.62 5.82
C PRO A 371 -4.20 -18.85 7.33
N SER A 372 -5.26 -18.62 8.10
CA SER A 372 -5.23 -18.94 9.53
C SER A 372 -5.02 -20.44 9.79
N PRO A 373 -4.49 -20.81 10.98
CA PRO A 373 -4.40 -22.21 11.37
C PRO A 373 -5.75 -22.94 11.31
N SER A 374 -6.85 -22.28 11.68
CA SER A 374 -8.19 -22.83 11.58
C SER A 374 -8.59 -23.16 10.14
N LEU A 375 -8.36 -22.24 9.19
CA LEU A 375 -8.67 -22.47 7.78
C LEU A 375 -7.78 -23.56 7.17
N LEU A 376 -6.50 -23.62 7.56
CA LEU A 376 -5.61 -24.68 7.11
C LEU A 376 -6.06 -26.07 7.59
N LYS A 377 -6.48 -26.18 8.85
CA LYS A 377 -6.98 -27.44 9.43
C LYS A 377 -8.29 -27.92 8.78
N SER A 378 -9.13 -26.98 8.31
CA SER A 378 -10.40 -27.32 7.64
C SER A 378 -10.24 -27.75 6.17
N LEU A 379 -9.05 -27.63 5.58
CA LEU A 379 -8.84 -28.05 4.19
C LEU A 379 -9.02 -29.57 4.05
N PRO A 380 -9.71 -30.07 3.00
CA PRO A 380 -10.05 -31.49 2.86
C PRO A 380 -8.84 -32.43 2.96
N GLN A 381 -7.71 -32.05 2.36
CA GLN A 381 -6.49 -32.87 2.40
C GLN A 381 -5.84 -32.93 3.78
N VAL A 382 -6.03 -31.90 4.60
CA VAL A 382 -5.48 -31.82 5.96
C VAL A 382 -6.43 -32.50 6.95
N ALA A 383 -7.73 -32.25 6.80
CA ALA A 383 -8.77 -32.86 7.61
C ALA A 383 -8.78 -34.40 7.47
N SER A 384 -8.58 -34.93 6.26
CA SER A 384 -8.48 -36.38 6.03
C SER A 384 -7.25 -37.00 6.68
N GLN A 385 -6.10 -36.33 6.63
CA GLN A 385 -4.88 -36.79 7.33
C GLN A 385 -5.04 -36.78 8.85
N ILE A 386 -5.64 -35.72 9.41
CA ILE A 386 -5.94 -35.65 10.85
C ILE A 386 -6.91 -36.76 11.26
N SER A 387 -7.97 -36.99 10.48
CA SER A 387 -8.92 -38.07 10.72
C SER A 387 -8.26 -39.45 10.68
N ALA A 388 -7.37 -39.70 9.71
CA ALA A 388 -6.63 -40.96 9.60
C ALA A 388 -5.68 -41.18 10.79
N ILE A 389 -5.00 -40.13 11.25
CA ILE A 389 -4.14 -40.19 12.44
C ILE A 389 -4.97 -40.50 13.69
N HIS A 390 -6.11 -39.83 13.88
CA HIS A 390 -7.01 -40.09 15.01
C HIS A 390 -7.59 -41.50 14.97
N GLN A 391 -8.00 -42.01 13.80
CA GLN A 391 -8.46 -43.39 13.67
C GLN A 391 -7.35 -44.39 14.01
N ASN A 392 -6.14 -44.19 13.50
CA ASN A 392 -5.00 -45.06 13.80
C ASN A 392 -4.61 -45.03 15.28
N HIS A 393 -4.67 -43.86 15.92
CA HIS A 393 -4.37 -43.71 17.34
C HIS A 393 -5.47 -44.32 18.22
N SER A 394 -6.74 -44.15 17.84
CA SER A 394 -7.88 -44.81 18.49
C SER A 394 -7.81 -46.33 18.35
N LEU A 395 -7.45 -46.84 17.17
CA LEU A 395 -7.26 -48.27 16.93
C LEU A 395 -6.12 -48.81 17.78
N PHE A 396 -4.97 -48.13 17.79
CA PHE A 396 -3.82 -48.49 18.62
C PHE A 396 -4.15 -48.52 20.12
N LEU A 397 -4.82 -47.50 20.64
CA LEU A 397 -5.26 -47.46 22.04
C LEU A 397 -6.30 -48.54 22.35
N SER A 398 -7.22 -48.82 21.42
CA SER A 398 -8.20 -49.91 21.58
C SER A 398 -7.55 -51.29 21.55
N HIS A 399 -6.45 -51.45 20.81
CA HIS A 399 -5.66 -52.68 20.75
C HIS A 399 -4.89 -52.87 22.05
N LEU A 400 -4.24 -51.81 22.56
CA LEU A 400 -3.58 -51.81 23.88
C LEU A 400 -4.54 -52.07 25.05
N LEU A 401 -5.79 -51.62 24.96
CA LEU A 401 -6.81 -51.86 25.99
C LEU A 401 -7.47 -53.26 25.87
N LYS A 402 -7.51 -53.84 24.67
CA LYS A 402 -7.99 -55.22 24.45
C LYS A 402 -6.93 -56.27 24.78
N GLU A 403 -5.66 -55.96 24.54
CA GLU A 403 -4.52 -56.79 24.90
C GLU A 403 -4.03 -56.39 26.29
N GLY A 404 -4.86 -56.70 27.29
CA GLY A 404 -4.44 -56.68 28.68
C GLY A 404 -3.24 -57.62 28.87
N GLU A 405 -2.09 -57.00 29.10
CA GLU A 405 -0.79 -57.61 29.39
C GLU A 405 -0.11 -58.42 28.27
N ARG A 406 1.16 -58.04 28.04
CA ARG A 406 2.23 -58.71 27.28
C ARG A 406 2.26 -58.48 25.77
N PHE A 407 3.08 -57.51 25.35
CA PHE A 407 3.86 -57.67 24.12
C PHE A 407 5.31 -57.22 24.32
N PHE A 408 6.23 -58.18 24.20
CA PHE A 408 7.59 -57.95 23.72
C PHE A 408 7.54 -58.15 22.20
N TYR A 409 7.95 -57.16 21.42
CA TYR A 409 8.25 -57.38 20.00
C TYR A 409 9.66 -56.87 19.68
N LEU A 410 10.50 -57.83 19.28
CA LEU A 410 11.85 -57.66 18.79
C LEU A 410 11.81 -57.32 17.31
N ARG A 411 12.43 -56.19 16.93
CA ARG A 411 13.07 -56.03 15.63
C ARG A 411 14.31 -55.14 15.79
N ASP A 412 15.44 -55.69 15.37
CA ASP A 412 16.78 -55.09 15.30
C ASP A 412 17.55 -54.94 16.63
N ASN A 413 18.11 -56.07 17.10
CA ASN A 413 19.35 -56.27 17.89
C ASN A 413 19.81 -55.29 18.99
N TYR A 414 18.96 -54.44 19.55
CA TYR A 414 19.20 -53.79 20.84
C TYR A 414 17.97 -53.93 21.73
N ALA A 415 18.06 -54.82 22.73
CA ALA A 415 17.04 -54.93 23.76
C ALA A 415 17.10 -53.70 24.67
N ILE A 416 16.22 -52.72 24.45
CA ILE A 416 15.99 -51.64 25.42
C ILE A 416 14.79 -52.04 26.28
N LYS A 417 15.07 -52.28 27.56
CA LYS A 417 14.07 -52.58 28.59
C LYS A 417 13.19 -51.34 28.78
N PHE A 418 11.97 -51.36 28.25
CA PHE A 418 10.98 -50.33 28.58
C PHE A 418 10.49 -50.57 30.00
N SER A 419 10.75 -49.61 30.89
CA SER A 419 9.99 -49.54 32.15
C SER A 419 8.53 -49.25 31.79
N SER A 420 7.59 -49.89 32.47
CA SER A 420 6.13 -49.80 32.31
C SER A 420 5.54 -48.41 32.60
N ASN A 421 6.36 -47.36 32.53
CA ASN A 421 5.93 -45.99 32.73
C ASN A 421 5.37 -45.41 31.41
N PRO A 422 4.06 -45.09 31.34
CA PRO A 422 3.43 -44.58 30.11
C PRO A 422 4.02 -43.26 29.60
N TRP A 423 4.71 -42.50 30.47
CA TRP A 423 5.40 -41.26 30.10
C TRP A 423 6.61 -41.49 29.18
N SER A 424 7.31 -42.63 29.31
CA SER A 424 8.49 -42.95 28.50
C SER A 424 8.14 -43.31 27.05
N ILE A 425 6.97 -43.94 26.84
CA ILE A 425 6.45 -44.29 25.51
C ILE A 425 5.94 -43.04 24.78
N MET A 426 5.31 -42.11 25.52
CA MET A 426 4.81 -40.85 24.98
C MET A 426 5.95 -39.91 24.52
N LEU A 427 7.07 -39.87 25.26
CA LEU A 427 8.26 -39.08 24.91
C LEU A 427 9.00 -39.61 23.67
N TYR A 428 9.08 -40.93 23.49
CA TYR A 428 9.67 -41.53 22.29
C TYR A 428 8.84 -41.22 21.03
N TYR A 429 7.51 -41.26 21.14
CA TYR A 429 6.64 -40.88 20.02
C TYR A 429 6.65 -39.38 19.71
N GLN A 430 6.78 -38.50 20.71
CA GLN A 430 7.01 -37.08 20.46
C GLN A 430 8.33 -36.84 19.69
N SER A 431 9.37 -37.65 19.94
CA SER A 431 10.64 -37.55 19.21
C SER A 431 10.55 -38.00 17.73
N LEU A 432 9.62 -38.91 17.41
CA LEU A 432 9.36 -39.37 16.03
C LEU A 432 8.46 -38.41 15.25
N VAL A 433 7.52 -37.73 15.92
CA VAL A 433 6.63 -36.74 15.30
C VAL A 433 7.35 -35.43 14.96
N TRP A 434 8.42 -35.08 15.68
CA TRP A 434 9.23 -33.88 15.39
C TRP A 434 10.32 -34.06 14.31
N LYS A 435 10.52 -35.27 13.79
CA LYS A 435 11.56 -35.59 12.79
C LYS A 435 11.05 -35.70 11.33
N LYS A 436 9.84 -35.24 11.02
CA LYS A 436 9.29 -35.17 9.65
C LYS A 436 8.76 -33.80 9.27
#